data_AF-A0A379TBF2-F1
#
_entry.id   AF-A0A379TBF2-F1
#
_cell.length_a   1.000
_cell.length_b   1.000
_cell.length_c   1.000
_cell.angle_alpha   90.00
_cell.angle_beta   90.00
_cell.angle_gamma   90.00
#
_symmetry.space_group_name_H-M   'P 1'
#
loop_
_entity.id
_entity.type
_entity.pdbx_description
1 polymer ?
#
loop_
_entity_poly.entity_id
_entity_poly.type
_entity_poly.pdbx_seq_one_letter_code
_entity_poly.pdbx_strand_id
1 'polypeptide(L)'
;MSRYNEQFLKKNPLAILGVLRDLNKNQVPLRISWAKGQFISKILAVAPEKLIVDYGSQEYENSAVLRAGQVDIIAETQGAKVEFTLPRFVTGYYQQLPAFITPLPSSLWFVQRREYFRIGAPLYPPYYGVTTLPDTRTLRFRLFDLSLGGMGALLESAIPDGLIEGARFSQVELNMGQWGDFSR
;
A
#
# COMPACT_ATOMS: atom_id res chain seq x y z
N MET A 1 -11.90 -8.77 -7.34
CA MET A 1 -10.80 -8.06 -8.01
C MET A 1 -11.22 -6.62 -8.24
N SER A 2 -10.46 -5.67 -7.71
CA SER A 2 -10.70 -4.25 -7.98
C SER A 2 -10.49 -3.98 -9.47
N ARG A 3 -11.50 -3.43 -10.16
CA ARG A 3 -11.39 -3.06 -11.58
C ARG A 3 -10.73 -1.69 -11.67
N TYR A 4 -9.41 -1.67 -11.84
CA TYR A 4 -8.68 -0.48 -12.23
C TYR A 4 -8.91 -0.17 -13.71
N ASN A 5 -8.72 1.09 -14.10
CA ASN A 5 -8.69 1.46 -15.52
C ASN A 5 -7.54 0.70 -16.21
N GLU A 6 -7.80 0.11 -17.38
CA GLU A 6 -6.84 -0.70 -18.14
C GLU A 6 -5.53 0.01 -18.46
N GLN A 7 -5.50 1.35 -18.48
CA GLN A 7 -4.28 2.14 -18.65
C GLN A 7 -3.18 1.81 -17.61
N PHE A 8 -3.58 1.30 -16.44
CA PHE A 8 -2.66 0.89 -15.37
C PHE A 8 -2.11 -0.53 -15.55
N LEU A 9 -2.66 -1.32 -16.48
CA LEU A 9 -2.25 -2.70 -16.71
C LEU A 9 -0.98 -2.76 -17.56
N LYS A 10 0.07 -3.40 -17.04
CA LYS A 10 1.31 -3.70 -17.77
C LYS A 10 1.32 -5.18 -18.15
N LYS A 11 1.32 -5.46 -19.46
CA LYS A 11 1.47 -6.82 -20.03
C LYS A 11 2.81 -7.03 -20.77
N ASN A 12 3.49 -5.95 -21.15
CA ASN A 12 4.77 -6.03 -21.84
C ASN A 12 5.86 -6.55 -20.87
N PRO A 13 6.61 -7.62 -21.19
CA PRO A 13 7.61 -8.20 -20.30
C PRO A 13 8.69 -7.21 -19.83
N LEU A 14 9.14 -6.29 -20.68
CA LEU A 14 10.13 -5.27 -20.31
C LEU A 14 9.55 -4.25 -19.33
N ALA A 15 8.27 -3.87 -19.51
CA ALA A 15 7.59 -2.99 -18.56
C ALA A 15 7.39 -3.66 -17.19
N ILE A 16 7.04 -4.95 -17.19
CA ILE A 16 6.91 -5.77 -15.98
C ILE A 16 8.27 -5.86 -15.26
N LEU A 17 9.33 -6.19 -16.00
CA LEU A 17 10.70 -6.24 -15.48
C LEU A 17 11.15 -4.90 -14.89
N GLY A 18 10.84 -3.78 -15.56
CA GLY A 18 11.15 -2.44 -15.08
C GLY A 18 10.55 -2.19 -13.70
N VAL A 19 9.23 -2.40 -13.57
CA VAL A 19 8.52 -2.23 -12.30
C VAL A 19 9.09 -3.14 -11.21
N LEU A 20 9.29 -4.43 -11.48
CA LEU A 20 9.84 -5.35 -10.48
C LEU A 20 11.27 -4.99 -10.06
N ARG A 21 12.10 -4.51 -10.98
CA ARG A 21 13.46 -4.03 -10.68
C ARG A 21 13.42 -2.77 -9.83
N ASP A 22 12.48 -1.86 -10.06
CA ASP A 22 12.29 -0.67 -9.24
C ASP A 22 11.84 -1.02 -7.82
N LEU A 23 10.92 -2.00 -7.67
CA LEU A 23 10.54 -2.52 -6.37
C LEU A 23 11.73 -3.13 -5.62
N ASN A 24 12.56 -3.92 -6.31
CA ASN A 24 13.77 -4.50 -5.74
C ASN A 24 14.80 -3.42 -5.34
N LYS A 25 15.10 -2.49 -6.26
CA LYS A 25 16.10 -1.43 -6.05
C LYS A 25 15.75 -0.56 -4.84
N ASN A 26 14.48 -0.24 -4.67
CA ASN A 26 13.99 0.58 -3.56
C ASN A 26 13.64 -0.23 -2.31
N GLN A 27 13.90 -1.55 -2.30
CA GLN A 27 13.60 -2.47 -1.20
C GLN A 27 12.16 -2.33 -0.69
N VAL A 28 11.21 -2.20 -1.63
CA VAL A 28 9.80 -1.98 -1.31
C VAL A 28 9.22 -3.25 -0.66
N PRO A 29 8.62 -3.15 0.54
CA PRO A 29 7.95 -4.28 1.16
C PRO A 29 6.81 -4.82 0.30
N LEU A 30 6.73 -6.13 0.22
CA LEU A 30 5.64 -6.86 -0.44
C LEU A 30 4.69 -7.39 0.63
N ARG A 31 3.40 -7.11 0.48
CA ARG A 31 2.34 -7.86 1.15
C ARG A 31 1.95 -9.03 0.25
N ILE A 32 2.22 -10.25 0.71
CA ILE A 32 1.89 -11.49 0.03
C ILE A 32 0.69 -12.09 0.74
N SER A 33 -0.37 -12.40 0.00
CA SER A 33 -1.61 -12.95 0.56
C SER A 33 -2.19 -14.06 -0.30
N TRP A 34 -2.88 -14.99 0.35
CA TRP A 34 -3.67 -16.05 -0.26
C TRP A 34 -4.95 -16.25 0.55
N ALA A 35 -5.78 -17.21 0.17
CA ALA A 35 -7.11 -17.41 0.77
C ALA A 35 -7.13 -17.58 2.30
N LYS A 36 -6.04 -18.03 2.93
CA LYS A 36 -6.00 -18.39 4.35
C LYS A 36 -4.94 -17.64 5.17
N GLY A 37 -4.20 -16.71 4.56
CA GLY A 37 -3.09 -16.06 5.26
C GLY A 37 -2.42 -14.97 4.44
N GLN A 38 -1.53 -14.25 5.12
CA GLN A 38 -0.69 -13.23 4.52
C GLN A 38 0.58 -13.03 5.34
N PHE A 39 1.64 -12.53 4.69
CA PHE A 39 2.85 -12.07 5.37
C PHE A 39 3.51 -10.94 4.58
N ILE A 40 4.47 -10.28 5.24
CA ILE A 40 5.33 -9.28 4.60
C ILE A 40 6.64 -9.94 4.17
N SER A 41 7.09 -9.61 2.96
CA SER A 41 8.36 -10.06 2.38
C SER A 41 8.96 -8.94 1.51
N LYS A 42 9.97 -9.25 0.72
CA LYS A 42 10.61 -8.36 -0.25
C LYS A 42 11.14 -9.14 -1.45
N ILE A 43 11.40 -8.44 -2.55
CA ILE A 43 12.11 -9.00 -3.69
C ILE A 43 13.60 -9.08 -3.33
N LEU A 44 14.20 -10.25 -3.53
CA LEU A 44 15.64 -10.47 -3.35
C LEU A 44 16.40 -10.25 -4.66
N ALA A 45 15.83 -10.67 -5.78
CA ALA A 45 16.41 -10.47 -7.11
C ALA A 45 15.35 -10.56 -8.22
N VAL A 46 15.63 -9.89 -9.34
CA VAL A 46 14.81 -9.92 -10.55
C VAL A 46 15.70 -10.31 -11.73
N ALA A 47 15.50 -11.51 -12.25
CA ALA A 47 16.14 -12.00 -13.46
C ALA A 47 15.17 -11.89 -14.65
N PRO A 48 15.67 -11.99 -15.91
CA PRO A 48 14.82 -11.86 -17.11
C PRO A 48 13.62 -12.80 -17.17
N GLU A 49 13.71 -13.98 -16.55
CA GLU A 49 12.66 -15.01 -16.59
C GLU A 49 12.08 -15.38 -15.22
N LYS A 50 12.70 -14.92 -14.13
CA LYS A 50 12.32 -15.33 -12.77
C LYS A 50 12.41 -14.19 -11.77
N LEU A 51 11.48 -14.21 -10.83
CA LEU A 51 11.45 -13.38 -9.65
C LEU A 51 11.87 -14.24 -8.44
N ILE A 52 12.73 -13.67 -7.60
CA ILE A 52 13.18 -14.30 -6.35
C ILE A 52 12.67 -13.43 -5.19
N VAL A 53 11.92 -14.04 -4.29
CA VAL A 53 11.22 -13.37 -3.19
C VAL A 53 11.66 -14.00 -1.87
N ASP A 54 11.83 -13.18 -0.84
CA ASP A 54 12.26 -13.62 0.47
C ASP A 54 11.20 -14.46 1.18
N TYR A 55 11.62 -15.30 2.11
CA TYR A 55 10.70 -15.95 3.03
C TYR A 55 10.11 -14.92 4.00
N GLY A 56 8.87 -15.16 4.43
CA GLY A 56 8.29 -14.43 5.55
C GLY A 56 8.94 -14.82 6.87
N SER A 57 8.66 -14.06 7.91
CA SER A 57 9.21 -14.29 9.25
C SER A 57 8.69 -15.56 9.94
N GLN A 58 7.59 -16.14 9.46
CA GLN A 58 6.92 -17.29 10.08
C GLN A 58 6.94 -18.51 9.18
N GLU A 59 7.55 -19.60 9.67
CA GLU A 59 7.71 -20.84 8.91
C GLU A 59 6.37 -21.50 8.52
N TYR A 60 5.38 -21.38 9.41
CA TYR A 60 4.02 -21.85 9.11
C TYR A 60 3.43 -21.18 7.86
N GLU A 61 3.57 -19.86 7.75
CA GLU A 61 3.09 -19.08 6.61
C GLU A 61 3.88 -19.41 5.34
N ASN A 62 5.20 -19.58 5.45
CA ASN A 62 6.07 -19.99 4.34
C ASN A 62 5.66 -21.36 3.78
N SER A 63 5.35 -22.30 4.67
CA SER A 63 4.84 -23.62 4.28
C SER A 63 3.42 -23.54 3.72
N ALA A 64 2.56 -22.68 4.26
CA ALA A 64 1.17 -22.54 3.84
C ALA A 64 1.03 -21.95 2.43
N VAL A 65 1.80 -20.90 2.11
CA VAL A 65 1.72 -20.22 0.81
C VAL A 65 2.17 -21.13 -0.35
N LEU A 66 3.08 -22.08 -0.11
CA LEU A 66 3.50 -23.05 -1.13
C LEU A 66 2.36 -23.99 -1.59
N ARG A 67 1.32 -24.16 -0.76
CA ARG A 67 0.13 -24.97 -1.08
C ARG A 67 -1.01 -24.13 -1.66
N ALA A 68 -0.84 -22.80 -1.78
CA ALA A 68 -1.84 -21.94 -2.35
C ALA A 68 -1.87 -22.09 -3.89
N GLY A 69 -3.08 -22.20 -4.46
CA GLY A 69 -3.29 -22.21 -5.92
C GLY A 69 -3.37 -20.83 -6.55
N GLN A 70 -3.33 -19.78 -5.74
CA GLN A 70 -3.27 -18.39 -6.15
C GLN A 70 -2.65 -17.56 -5.03
N VAL A 71 -1.71 -16.70 -5.37
CA VAL A 71 -1.05 -15.77 -4.45
C VAL A 71 -1.14 -14.36 -5.02
N ASP A 72 -1.68 -13.44 -4.24
CA ASP A 72 -1.78 -12.03 -4.58
C ASP A 72 -0.69 -11.25 -3.87
N ILE A 73 0.03 -10.43 -4.63
CA ILE A 73 1.14 -9.62 -4.16
C ILE A 73 0.79 -8.15 -4.37
N ILE A 74 0.95 -7.36 -3.30
CA ILE A 74 0.79 -5.91 -3.33
C ILE A 74 2.06 -5.24 -2.82
N ALA A 75 2.51 -4.21 -3.52
CA ALA A 75 3.59 -3.32 -3.08
C ALA A 75 3.12 -1.87 -3.16
N GLU A 76 3.37 -1.08 -2.11
CA GLU A 76 3.10 0.36 -2.10
C GLU A 76 4.40 1.14 -2.28
N THR A 77 4.51 1.84 -3.41
CA THR A 77 5.65 2.70 -3.72
C THR A 77 5.33 4.17 -3.38
N GLN A 78 6.31 5.06 -3.53
CA GLN A 78 6.06 6.50 -3.47
C GLN A 78 5.25 6.97 -4.70
N GLY A 79 3.94 6.79 -4.63
CA GLY A 79 3.01 7.27 -5.63
C GLY A 79 2.14 6.18 -6.26
N ALA A 80 2.69 5.00 -6.54
CA ALA A 80 1.94 3.95 -7.21
C ALA A 80 1.71 2.73 -6.32
N LYS A 81 0.55 2.10 -6.48
CA LYS A 81 0.27 0.77 -5.96
C LYS A 81 0.54 -0.26 -7.04
N VAL A 82 1.39 -1.24 -6.75
CA VAL A 82 1.69 -2.34 -7.66
C VAL A 82 0.96 -3.58 -7.18
N GLU A 83 0.24 -4.25 -8.08
CA GLU A 83 -0.51 -5.47 -7.78
C GLU A 83 -0.30 -6.51 -8.87
N PHE A 84 -0.02 -7.75 -8.48
CA PHE A 84 0.02 -8.87 -9.41
C PHE A 84 -0.30 -10.16 -8.70
N THR A 85 -0.72 -11.14 -9.49
CA THR A 85 -1.09 -12.47 -9.00
C THR A 85 -0.18 -13.50 -9.64
N LEU A 86 0.23 -14.48 -8.83
CA LEU A 86 1.01 -15.63 -9.25
C LEU A 86 0.22 -16.92 -8.94
N PRO A 87 0.30 -17.94 -9.79
CA PRO A 87 -0.41 -19.19 -9.56
C PRO A 87 0.14 -19.98 -8.36
N ARG A 88 1.46 -19.93 -8.14
CA ARG A 88 2.12 -20.57 -7.00
C ARG A 88 3.54 -20.04 -6.79
N PHE A 89 4.08 -20.25 -5.60
CA PHE A 89 5.52 -20.21 -5.36
C PHE A 89 6.13 -21.61 -5.44
N VAL A 90 7.43 -21.66 -5.77
CA VAL A 90 8.26 -22.84 -5.52
C VAL A 90 9.38 -22.48 -4.56
N THR A 91 9.82 -23.43 -3.75
CA THR A 91 10.98 -23.25 -2.88
C THR A 91 12.27 -23.29 -3.71
N GLY A 92 13.28 -22.56 -3.25
CA GLY A 92 14.63 -22.59 -3.77
C GLY A 92 15.58 -21.89 -2.81
N TYR A 93 16.79 -21.62 -3.30
CA TYR A 93 17.81 -20.95 -2.53
C TYR A 93 18.33 -19.73 -3.27
N TYR A 94 18.58 -18.66 -2.52
CA TYR A 94 19.26 -17.46 -2.98
C TYR A 94 20.36 -17.12 -1.98
N GLN A 95 21.61 -17.05 -2.45
CA GLN A 95 22.77 -16.81 -1.58
C GLN A 95 22.81 -17.77 -0.37
N GLN A 96 22.53 -19.06 -0.61
CA GLN A 96 22.48 -20.14 0.40
C GLN A 96 21.38 -20.01 1.46
N LEU A 97 20.45 -19.06 1.31
CA LEU A 97 19.28 -18.90 2.19
C LEU A 97 17.99 -19.31 1.46
N PRO A 98 16.97 -19.81 2.19
CA PRO A 98 15.70 -20.20 1.59
C PRO A 98 15.00 -18.99 0.96
N ALA A 99 14.44 -19.18 -0.23
CA ALA A 99 13.73 -18.15 -0.97
C ALA A 99 12.61 -18.77 -1.82
N PHE A 100 11.59 -17.96 -2.15
CA PHE A 100 10.61 -18.33 -3.15
C PHE A 100 11.12 -17.97 -4.54
N ILE A 101 11.03 -18.91 -5.46
CA ILE A 101 11.33 -18.70 -6.88
C ILE A 101 10.03 -18.82 -7.66
N THR A 102 9.83 -17.94 -8.64
CA THR A 102 8.63 -17.95 -9.47
C THR A 102 8.95 -17.34 -10.84
N PRO A 103 8.25 -17.73 -11.92
CA PRO A 103 8.30 -16.97 -13.17
C PRO A 103 7.84 -15.52 -12.96
N LEU A 104 8.15 -14.65 -13.91
CA LEU A 104 7.55 -13.31 -13.91
C LEU A 104 6.02 -13.41 -14.04
N PRO A 105 5.26 -12.48 -13.42
CA PRO A 105 3.83 -12.41 -13.65
C PRO A 105 3.56 -12.09 -15.12
N SER A 106 2.51 -12.66 -15.70
CA SER A 106 2.09 -12.36 -17.08
C SER A 106 1.58 -10.93 -17.26
N SER A 107 1.15 -10.32 -16.15
CA SER A 107 0.78 -8.92 -16.08
C SER A 107 0.85 -8.40 -14.65
N LEU A 108 1.00 -7.08 -14.51
CA LEU A 108 0.85 -6.40 -13.23
C LEU A 108 0.07 -5.10 -13.41
N TRP A 109 -0.63 -4.69 -12.36
CA TRP A 109 -1.22 -3.37 -12.24
C TRP A 109 -0.20 -2.42 -11.64
N PHE A 110 0.02 -1.28 -12.30
CA PHE A 110 0.80 -0.16 -11.78
C PHE A 110 -0.14 1.04 -11.65
N VAL A 111 -0.80 1.14 -10.50
CA VAL A 111 -1.90 2.09 -10.27
C VAL A 111 -1.36 3.39 -9.69
N GLN A 112 -1.28 4.42 -10.54
CA GLN A 112 -0.94 5.79 -10.15
C GLN A 112 -2.13 6.71 -10.42
N ARG A 113 -2.98 6.89 -9.40
CA ARG A 113 -4.26 7.62 -9.50
C ARG A 113 -4.22 9.03 -8.88
N ARG A 114 -3.08 9.43 -8.31
CA ARG A 114 -2.98 10.71 -7.61
C ARG A 114 -2.75 11.83 -8.64
N GLU A 115 -3.70 12.75 -8.72
CA GLU A 115 -3.56 13.98 -9.52
C GLU A 115 -2.67 15.01 -8.81
N TYR A 116 -2.65 14.97 -7.46
CA TYR A 116 -1.91 15.91 -6.63
C TYR A 116 -0.90 15.19 -5.75
N PHE A 117 0.28 15.81 -5.62
CA PHE A 117 1.30 15.39 -4.66
C PHE A 117 0.76 15.49 -3.24
N ARG A 118 1.16 14.54 -2.39
CA ARG A 118 0.81 14.50 -0.97
C ARG A 118 2.06 14.73 -0.13
N ILE A 119 2.02 15.73 0.73
CA ILE A 119 3.05 15.96 1.73
C ILE A 119 2.62 15.34 3.06
N GLY A 120 3.51 14.59 3.71
CA GLY A 120 3.26 14.08 5.05
C GLY A 120 3.27 15.23 6.07
N ALA A 121 2.33 15.22 7.01
CA ALA A 121 2.36 16.13 8.14
C ALA A 121 3.49 15.75 9.11
N PRO A 122 4.09 16.71 9.85
CA PRO A 122 5.09 16.41 10.85
C PRO A 122 4.57 15.44 11.92
N LEU A 123 5.43 14.52 12.35
CA LEU A 123 5.13 13.67 13.50
C LEU A 123 5.18 14.48 14.81
N TYR A 124 6.05 15.48 14.88
CA TYR A 124 6.18 16.37 16.03
C TYR A 124 6.65 17.78 15.63
N PRO A 125 6.04 18.87 16.13
CA PRO A 125 4.73 18.85 16.81
C PRO A 125 3.62 18.44 15.83
N PRO A 126 2.65 17.60 16.26
CA PRO A 126 1.58 17.15 15.38
C PRO A 126 0.61 18.28 15.04
N TYR A 127 0.10 18.26 13.81
CA TYR A 127 -0.98 19.15 13.37
C TYR A 127 -2.33 18.48 13.64
N TYR A 128 -3.32 19.27 14.06
CA TYR A 128 -4.64 18.77 14.45
C TYR A 128 -5.72 19.42 13.61
N GLY A 129 -6.78 18.66 13.36
CA GLY A 129 -8.03 19.17 12.84
C GLY A 129 -9.20 18.88 13.75
N VAL A 130 -10.23 19.70 13.62
CA VAL A 130 -11.48 19.61 14.36
C VAL A 130 -12.64 19.78 13.39
N THR A 131 -13.67 18.95 13.54
CA THR A 131 -14.94 19.07 12.83
C THR A 131 -16.09 18.72 13.76
N THR A 132 -17.30 19.16 13.42
CA THR A 132 -18.52 18.76 14.13
C THR A 132 -19.23 17.64 13.37
N LEU A 133 -19.58 16.56 14.06
CA LEU A 133 -20.39 15.46 13.52
C LEU A 133 -21.86 15.89 13.36
N PRO A 134 -22.66 15.18 12.54
CA PRO A 134 -24.09 15.49 12.36
C PRO A 134 -24.90 15.50 13.67
N ASP A 135 -24.46 14.76 14.68
CA ASP A 135 -25.06 14.71 16.01
C ASP A 135 -24.47 15.71 17.01
N THR A 136 -23.78 16.74 16.50
CA THR A 136 -23.16 17.86 17.23
C THR A 136 -21.90 17.52 18.05
N ARG A 137 -21.48 16.25 18.12
CA ARG A 137 -20.23 15.89 18.78
C ARG A 137 -19.02 16.43 18.02
N THR A 138 -18.01 16.88 18.74
CA THR A 138 -16.74 17.29 18.16
C THR A 138 -15.86 16.09 17.86
N LEU A 139 -15.37 16.01 16.63
CA LEU A 139 -14.36 15.04 16.20
C LEU A 139 -13.02 15.75 16.02
N ARG A 140 -12.06 15.40 16.87
CA ARG A 140 -10.66 15.82 16.73
C ARG A 140 -9.85 14.72 16.06
N PHE A 141 -8.95 15.09 15.17
CA PHE A 141 -8.07 14.18 14.46
C PHE A 141 -6.68 14.78 14.26
N ARG A 142 -5.67 13.93 14.11
CA ARG A 142 -4.32 14.34 13.72
C ARG A 142 -4.19 14.34 12.20
N LEU A 143 -3.63 15.40 11.63
CA LEU A 143 -3.31 15.45 10.21
C LEU A 143 -2.21 14.43 9.90
N PHE A 144 -2.40 13.63 8.84
CA PHE A 144 -1.45 12.61 8.41
C PHE A 144 -0.74 12.99 7.13
N ASP A 145 -1.50 13.36 6.10
CA ASP A 145 -0.98 13.89 4.84
C ASP A 145 -1.89 15.00 4.30
N LEU A 146 -1.36 15.86 3.45
CA LEU A 146 -2.07 16.97 2.83
C LEU A 146 -1.75 17.04 1.34
N SER A 147 -2.75 17.38 0.53
CA SER A 147 -2.63 17.67 -0.90
C SER A 147 -3.60 18.75 -1.31
N LEU A 148 -3.49 19.23 -2.56
CA LEU A 148 -4.45 20.18 -3.11
C LEU A 148 -5.89 19.62 -3.18
N GLY A 149 -6.04 18.30 -3.31
CA GLY A 149 -7.35 17.64 -3.40
C GLY A 149 -7.95 17.17 -2.08
N GLY A 150 -7.26 17.35 -0.95
CA GLY A 150 -7.73 16.90 0.36
C GLY A 150 -6.62 16.43 1.29
N MET A 151 -7.01 15.81 2.40
CA MET A 151 -6.13 15.45 3.51
C MET A 151 -6.42 14.03 4.03
N GLY A 152 -5.40 13.41 4.61
CA GLY A 152 -5.52 12.21 5.44
C GLY A 152 -5.56 12.57 6.91
N ALA A 153 -6.42 11.89 7.66
CA ALA A 153 -6.60 12.10 9.09
C ALA A 153 -6.41 10.79 9.87
N LEU A 154 -5.82 10.88 11.05
CA LEU A 154 -5.69 9.78 12.00
C LEU A 154 -6.48 10.12 13.27
N LEU A 155 -7.35 9.20 13.69
CA LEU A 155 -8.03 9.30 14.97
C LEU A 155 -7.16 8.69 16.06
N GLU A 156 -7.11 9.36 17.21
CA GLU A 156 -6.48 8.84 18.43
C GLU A 156 -7.46 7.95 19.24
N SER A 157 -8.73 7.89 18.82
CA SER A 157 -9.79 7.09 19.42
C SER A 157 -10.46 6.18 18.38
N ALA A 158 -11.37 5.33 18.83
CA ALA A 158 -12.25 4.58 17.95
C ALA A 158 -13.04 5.52 17.02
N ILE A 159 -13.38 5.02 15.84
CA ILE A 159 -14.24 5.70 14.86
C ILE A 159 -15.59 5.96 15.54
N PRO A 160 -16.04 7.22 15.67
CA PRO A 160 -17.32 7.53 16.30
C PRO A 160 -18.49 6.96 15.51
N ASP A 161 -19.54 6.54 16.23
CA ASP A 161 -20.81 6.15 15.61
C ASP A 161 -21.35 7.28 14.70
N GLY A 162 -21.87 6.92 13.53
CA GLY A 162 -22.40 7.89 12.57
C GLY A 162 -21.35 8.50 11.62
N LEU A 163 -20.05 8.27 11.84
CA LEU A 163 -19.05 8.59 10.82
C LEU A 163 -19.06 7.49 9.74
N ILE A 164 -19.64 7.82 8.58
CA ILE A 164 -19.78 6.91 7.43
C ILE A 164 -19.00 7.42 6.22
N GLU A 165 -18.60 6.50 5.34
CA GLU A 165 -18.02 6.87 4.06
C GLU A 165 -19.01 7.72 3.24
N GLY A 166 -18.50 8.81 2.64
CA GLY A 166 -19.32 9.77 1.89
C GLY A 166 -19.98 10.86 2.74
N ALA A 167 -19.83 10.83 4.08
CA ALA A 167 -20.25 11.93 4.94
C ALA A 167 -19.59 13.26 4.53
N ARG A 168 -20.33 14.35 4.68
CA ARG A 168 -19.88 15.71 4.35
C ARG A 168 -19.84 16.56 5.60
N PHE A 169 -18.73 17.26 5.78
CA PHE A 169 -18.52 18.21 6.85
C PHE A 169 -18.49 19.61 6.25
N SER A 170 -19.31 20.51 6.79
CA SER A 170 -19.38 21.91 6.34
C SER A 170 -18.35 22.80 7.01
N GLN A 171 -17.81 22.38 8.15
CA GLN A 171 -16.83 23.13 8.92
C GLN A 171 -15.71 22.22 9.40
N VAL A 172 -14.52 22.42 8.84
CA VAL A 172 -13.29 21.75 9.28
C VAL A 172 -12.25 22.82 9.57
N GLU A 173 -11.74 22.80 10.79
CA GLU A 173 -10.62 23.63 11.24
C GLU A 173 -9.35 22.78 11.26
N LEU A 174 -8.23 23.35 10.81
CA LEU A 174 -6.90 22.75 10.82
C LEU A 174 -5.91 23.71 11.47
N ASN A 175 -5.34 23.31 12.59
CA ASN A 175 -4.21 23.98 13.22
C ASN A 175 -2.91 23.34 12.75
N MET A 176 -2.10 24.10 12.00
CA MET A 176 -0.81 23.68 11.47
C MET A 176 0.36 24.35 12.21
N GLY A 177 0.18 24.66 13.50
CA GLY A 177 1.19 25.28 14.34
C GLY A 177 1.67 26.62 13.79
N GLN A 178 2.97 26.74 13.52
CA GLN A 178 3.58 27.98 13.03
C GLN A 178 3.03 28.47 11.68
N TRP A 179 2.38 27.61 10.91
CA TRP A 179 1.78 27.96 9.61
C TRP A 179 0.38 28.58 9.74
N GLY A 180 -0.22 28.53 10.94
CA GLY A 180 -1.51 29.13 11.25
C GLY A 180 -2.67 28.14 11.31
N ASP A 181 -3.86 28.72 11.50
CA ASP A 181 -5.14 28.05 11.55
C ASP A 181 -5.90 28.26 10.23
N PHE A 182 -6.43 27.17 9.68
CA PHE A 182 -7.17 27.17 8.42
C PHE A 182 -8.57 26.63 8.68
N SER A 183 -9.60 27.37 8.30
CA SER A 183 -10.99 26.95 8.45
C SER A 183 -11.73 27.06 7.12
N ARG A 184 -12.60 26.07 6.86
CA ARG A 184 -13.56 26.11 5.76
C ARG A 184 -14.88 25.49 6.18
#